data_AF-A0A1F5U355-F1
#
_entry.id   AF-A0A1F5U355-F1
#
_cell.length_a   1.000
_cell.length_b   1.000
_cell.length_c   1.000
_cell.angle_alpha   90.00
_cell.angle_beta   90.00
_cell.angle_gamma   90.00
#
_symmetry.space_group_name_H-M   'P 1'
#
loop_
_entity.id
_entity.type
_entity.pdbx_description
1 polymer ?
#
loop_
_entity_poly.entity_id
_entity_poly.type
_entity_poly.pdbx_seq_one_letter_code
_entity_poly.pdbx_strand_id
1 'polypeptide(L)' 'MNEGKLPLYYGFGGIINTYNSLNPSSTADFGVRGTFGLSYIFKENNFDIFFEMSPTLRFSPASGLYLSGSLGVRYYFL' A
#
# COMPACT_ATOMS: atom_id res chain seq x y z
N MET A 1 3.49 25.85 19.63
CA MET A 1 3.47 24.39 19.45
C MET A 1 3.55 24.11 17.95
N ASN A 2 4.76 23.77 17.49
CA ASN A 2 5.14 23.68 16.07
C ASN A 2 5.38 22.20 15.72
N GLU A 3 4.44 21.33 16.09
CA GLU A 3 4.63 19.87 16.04
C GLU A 3 4.00 19.30 14.76
N GLY A 4 4.66 18.30 14.17
CA GLY A 4 4.13 17.55 13.03
C GLY A 4 2.84 16.81 13.39
N LYS A 5 2.07 16.39 12.37
CA LYS A 5 0.84 15.63 12.59
C LYS A 5 1.12 14.15 12.44
N LEU A 6 0.52 13.32 13.29
CA LEU A 6 0.63 11.87 13.22
C LEU A 6 -0.74 11.20 12.95
N PRO A 7 -1.37 11.41 11.77
CA PRO A 7 -2.65 10.80 11.47
C PRO A 7 -2.57 9.29 11.24
N LEU A 8 -3.58 8.59 11.75
CA LEU A 8 -3.96 7.24 11.32
C LEU A 8 -4.91 7.35 10.12
N TYR A 9 -4.75 6.45 9.15
CA TYR A 9 -5.65 6.34 8.01
C TYR A 9 -5.93 4.88 7.67
N TYR A 10 -7.04 4.66 6.99
CA TYR A 10 -7.41 3.36 6.46
C TYR A 10 -8.07 3.52 5.09
N GLY A 11 -8.02 2.47 4.29
CA GLY A 11 -8.59 2.46 2.95
C GLY A 11 -8.82 1.05 2.45
N PHE A 12 -9.59 0.95 1.38
CA PHE A 12 -9.85 -0.29 0.67
C PHE A 12 -9.61 -0.06 -0.82
N GLY A 13 -9.09 -1.07 -1.52
CA GLY A 13 -8.77 -0.99 -2.93
C GLY A 13 -8.63 -2.36 -3.59
N GLY A 14 -8.30 -2.36 -4.87
CA GLY A 14 -7.95 -3.56 -5.63
C GLY A 14 -6.46 -3.63 -5.93
N ILE A 15 -5.96 -4.84 -6.18
CA ILE A 15 -4.63 -5.07 -6.73
C ILE A 15 -4.74 -5.88 -8.01
N ILE A 16 -3.94 -5.55 -9.02
CA ILE A 16 -3.74 -6.33 -10.23
C ILE A 16 -2.23 -6.44 -10.42
N ASN A 17 -1.72 -7.67 -10.42
CA ASN A 17 -0.32 -7.99 -10.66
C ASN A 17 -0.21 -8.68 -12.02
N THR A 18 0.55 -8.07 -12.94
CA THR A 18 0.89 -8.69 -14.22
C THR A 18 2.33 -9.16 -14.17
N TYR A 19 2.54 -10.46 -14.32
CA TYR A 19 3.87 -11.05 -14.31
C TYR A 19 4.41 -11.10 -15.75
N ASN A 20 5.52 -10.42 -16.01
CA ASN A 20 6.28 -10.62 -17.24
C ASN A 20 7.24 -11.79 -17.02
N SER A 21 6.81 -12.98 -17.41
CA SER A 21 7.56 -14.21 -17.25
C SER A 21 7.80 -14.84 -18.62
N LEU A 22 9.00 -15.38 -18.83
CA LEU A 22 9.33 -16.22 -19.98
C LEU A 22 8.49 -17.51 -20.02
N ASN A 23 7.73 -17.79 -18.96
CA ASN A 23 6.91 -18.97 -18.80
C ASN A 23 5.44 -18.68 -19.17
N PRO A 24 4.90 -19.28 -20.24
CA PRO A 24 3.56 -18.99 -20.78
C PRO A 24 2.40 -19.37 -19.84
N SER A 25 2.68 -20.06 -18.72
CA SER A 25 1.69 -20.41 -17.69
C SER A 25 1.55 -19.36 -16.57
N SER A 26 2.26 -18.23 -16.65
CA SER A 26 2.19 -17.18 -15.63
C SER A 26 0.93 -16.35 -15.83
N THR A 27 -0.09 -16.62 -15.03
CA THR A 27 -1.38 -15.93 -15.11
C THR A 27 -1.37 -14.65 -14.28
N ALA A 28 -2.15 -13.66 -14.74
CA ALA A 28 -2.36 -12.43 -13.99
C ALA A 28 -3.06 -12.74 -12.64
N ASP A 29 -2.67 -11.98 -11.62
CA ASP A 29 -3.21 -12.07 -10.27
C ASP A 29 -4.00 -10.80 -9.97
N PHE A 30 -5.16 -10.96 -9.34
CA PHE A 30 -5.99 -9.86 -8.92
C PHE A 30 -6.60 -10.15 -7.54
N GLY A 31 -6.91 -9.09 -6.82
CA GLY A 31 -7.41 -9.20 -5.46
C GLY A 31 -7.98 -7.91 -4.91
N VAL A 32 -8.46 -7.99 -3.68
CA VAL A 32 -8.90 -6.85 -2.88
C VAL A 32 -7.92 -6.64 -1.72
N ARG A 33 -7.68 -5.38 -1.37
CA ARG A 33 -6.70 -4.96 -0.36
C ARG A 33 -7.34 -3.98 0.60
N GLY A 34 -7.24 -4.27 1.89
CA GLY A 34 -7.38 -3.27 2.94
C GLY A 34 -6.01 -2.66 3.24
N THR A 35 -5.95 -1.36 3.50
CA THR A 35 -4.73 -0.65 3.91
C THR A 35 -5.01 0.08 5.21
N PHE A 36 -4.13 -0.07 6.18
CA PHE A 36 -4.13 0.67 7.44
C PHE A 36 -2.76 1.32 7.57
N GLY A 37 -2.72 2.62 7.80
CA GLY A 37 -1.47 3.37 7.80
C GLY A 37 -1.38 4.41 8.90
N LEU A 38 -0.15 4.75 9.23
CA LEU A 38 0.26 5.81 10.11
C LEU A 38 1.18 6.72 9.30
N SER A 39 0.88 8.01 9.23
CA SER A 39 1.74 9.00 8.55
C SER A 39 2.23 10.02 9.56
N TYR A 40 3.49 10.44 9.44
CA TYR A 40 4.06 11.58 10.13
C TYR A 40 4.27 12.72 9.11
N ILE A 41 3.38 13.71 9.16
CA ILE A 41 3.36 14.86 8.26
C ILE A 41 4.18 15.98 8.88
N PHE A 42 5.25 16.37 8.19
CA PHE A 42 6.08 17.50 8.57
C PHE A 42 5.33 18.81 8.32
N LYS A 43 5.39 19.74 9.29
CA LYS A 43 4.62 21.00 9.21
C LYS A 43 5.05 21.92 8.07
N GLU A 44 6.33 21.93 7.74
CA GLU A 44 6.95 22.90 6.83
C GLU A 44 7.33 22.31 5.47
N ASN A 45 7.18 20.99 5.29
CA ASN A 45 7.62 20.30 4.09
C ASN A 45 6.44 19.64 3.37
N ASN A 46 6.51 19.59 2.05
CA ASN A 46 5.51 18.90 1.21
C ASN A 46 5.70 17.38 1.18
N PHE A 47 6.26 16.78 2.23
CA PHE A 47 6.40 15.33 2.34
C PHE A 47 5.99 14.81 3.71
N ASP A 48 5.65 13.53 3.75
CA ASP A 48 5.43 12.76 4.96
C ASP A 48 6.23 11.45 4.93
N ILE A 49 6.43 10.85 6.10
CA ILE A 49 6.91 9.46 6.22
C ILE A 49 5.72 8.62 6.67
N PHE A 50 5.52 7.45 6.09
CA PHE A 50 4.41 6.58 6.45
C PHE A 50 4.83 5.14 6.67
N PHE A 51 4.11 4.48 7.58
CA PHE A 51 4.11 3.05 7.76
C PHE A 51 2.71 2.52 7.44
N GLU A 52 2.61 1.43 6.68
CA GLU A 52 1.35 0.80 6.30
C GLU A 52 1.40 -0.71 6.53
N MET A 53 0.25 -1.24 6.90
CA MET A 53 -0.06 -2.66 6.90
C MET A 53 -1.22 -2.90 5.94
N SER A 54 -1.17 -3.99 5.19
CA SER A 54 -2.11 -4.22 4.10
C SER A 54 -2.51 -5.69 3.96
N PRO A 55 -3.60 -6.11 4.62
CA PRO A 55 -4.22 -7.40 4.33
C PRO A 55 -4.80 -7.39 2.91
N THR A 56 -4.44 -8.40 2.13
CA THR A 56 -4.82 -8.55 0.72
C THR A 56 -5.38 -9.95 0.49
N LEU A 57 -6.61 -10.04 0.01
CA LEU A 57 -7.20 -11.28 -0.44
C LEU A 57 -7.04 -11.37 -1.97
N ARG A 58 -6.25 -12.34 -2.41
CA ARG A 58 -6.01 -12.61 -3.84
C ARG A 58 -6.92 -13.71 -4.33
N PHE A 59 -7.36 -13.63 -5.59
CA PHE A 59 -8.32 -14.58 -6.18
C PHE A 59 -7.71 -15.49 -7.25
N SER A 60 -6.63 -15.08 -7.93
CA SER A 60 -6.02 -15.81 -9.05
C SER A 60 -4.49 -15.76 -8.98
N PRO A 61 -3.75 -16.80 -9.39
CA PRO A 61 -4.22 -18.15 -9.72
C PRO A 61 -4.49 -19.03 -8.50
N ALA A 62 -3.95 -18.67 -7.33
CA ALA A 62 -4.20 -19.34 -6.07
C ALA A 62 -4.79 -18.34 -5.09
N SER A 63 -6.04 -18.58 -4.66
CA SER A 63 -6.71 -17.71 -3.71
C SER A 63 -6.08 -17.81 -2.33
N GLY A 64 -5.79 -16.67 -1.70
CA GLY A 64 -5.18 -16.66 -0.38
C GLY A 64 -5.19 -15.28 0.26
N LEU A 65 -5.12 -15.27 1.60
CA LEU A 65 -4.94 -14.06 2.38
C LEU A 65 -3.45 -13.80 2.60
N TYR A 66 -3.02 -12.60 2.24
CA TYR A 66 -1.65 -12.14 2.35
C TYR A 66 -1.61 -10.89 3.21
N LEU A 67 -0.55 -10.73 4.00
CA LEU A 67 -0.32 -9.53 4.79
C LEU A 67 0.98 -8.89 4.32
N SER A 68 0.91 -7.61 3.94
CA SER A 68 2.09 -6.83 3.55
C SER A 68 2.32 -5.68 4.51
N GLY A 69 3.57 -5.32 4.74
CA GLY A 69 3.97 -4.12 5.46
C GLY A 69 4.84 -3.24 4.56
N SER A 70 4.65 -1.93 4.63
CA SER A 70 5.45 -0.94 3.90
C SER A 70 5.86 0.22 4.79
N LEU A 71 7.07 0.73 4.54
CA LEU A 71 7.58 1.97 5.10
C LEU A 71 8.04 2.82 3.92
N GLY A 72 7.66 4.09 3.89
CA GLY A 72 7.97 4.96 2.75
C GLY A 72 7.91 6.44 3.08
N VAL A 73 8.23 7.24 2.06
CA VAL A 73 8.13 8.71 2.07
C VAL A 73 7.14 9.10 0.97
N ARG A 74 6.19 9.99 1.27
CA ARG A 74 5.22 10.51 0.28
C ARG A 74 5.48 11.99 0.05
N TYR A 75 5.62 12.40 -1.20
CA TYR A 75 5.72 13.80 -1.58
C TYR A 75 4.40 14.27 -2.20
N TYR A 76 3.87 15.40 -1.74
CA TYR A 76 2.68 16.04 -2.26
C TYR A 76 3.08 17.12 -3.26
N PHE A 77 2.79 16.91 -4.53
CA PHE A 77 2.96 17.92 -5.57
C PHE A 77 1.87 18.99 -5.38
N LEU A 78 2.29 20.24 -5.21
CA LEU A 78 1.43 21.44 -5.17
C LEU A 78 1.13 21.93 -6.58
#